data_AF-A0A1U7M9U9-F1
#
_entry.id   AF-A0A1U7M9U9-F1
#
_cell.length_a   1.000
_cell.length_b   1.000
_cell.length_c   1.000
_cell.angle_alpha   90.00
_cell.angle_beta   90.00
_cell.angle_gamma   90.00
#
_symmetry.space_group_name_H-M   'P 1'
#
loop_
_entity.id
_entity.type
_entity.pdbx_description
1 polymer ?
#
loop_
_entity_poly.entity_id
_entity_poly.type
_entity_poly.pdbx_seq_one_letter_code
_entity_poly.pdbx_strand_id
1 'polypeptide(L)' 'MKKGDTVYTPRFCTVVITEVYEDPCKAFQEGYKEPTHYAKDPEYEILGKNIGDNRMAFAAIRK' A
#
# COMPACT_ATOMS: atom_id res chain seq x y z
N MET A 1 -5.94 -5.37 -8.16
CA MET A 1 -6.17 -5.14 -6.72
C MET A 1 -7.28 -4.10 -6.54
N LYS A 2 -8.10 -4.16 -5.49
CA LYS A 2 -9.17 -3.17 -5.22
C LYS A 2 -9.20 -2.71 -3.76
N LYS A 3 -9.86 -1.58 -3.50
CA LYS A 3 -10.13 -1.10 -2.13
C LYS A 3 -10.91 -2.16 -1.35
N GLY A 4 -10.52 -2.38 -0.09
CA GLY A 4 -11.07 -3.40 0.78
C GLY A 4 -10.45 -4.79 0.63
N ASP A 5 -9.55 -5.00 -0.35
CA ASP A 5 -8.81 -6.27 -0.43
C ASP A 5 -7.87 -6.42 0.76
N THR A 6 -7.74 -7.66 1.20
CA THR A 6 -6.83 -8.05 2.28
C THR A 6 -5.65 -8.80 1.68
N VAL A 7 -4.43 -8.30 1.90
CA VAL A 7 -3.21 -8.90 1.34
C VAL A 7 -2.15 -9.14 2.41
N TYR A 8 -1.39 -10.21 2.22
CA TYR A 8 -0.22 -10.48 3.04
C TYR A 8 1.00 -9.74 2.47
N THR A 9 1.66 -8.98 3.33
CA THR A 9 2.94 -8.32 3.09
C THR A 9 3.97 -8.88 4.08
N PRO A 10 5.22 -9.13 3.68
CA PRO A 10 6.24 -9.65 4.59
C PRO A 10 6.50 -8.74 5.80
N ARG A 11 6.43 -7.41 5.62
CA ARG A 11 6.78 -6.45 6.68
C ARG A 11 5.64 -6.18 7.67
N PHE A 12 4.40 -6.16 7.20
CA PHE A 12 3.24 -5.76 8.01
C PHE A 12 2.19 -6.87 8.14
N CYS A 13 2.56 -8.11 7.79
CA CYS A 13 1.66 -9.24 7.72
C CYS A 13 0.44 -8.92 6.86
N THR A 14 -0.76 -9.26 7.33
CA THR A 14 -2.01 -9.07 6.60
C THR A 14 -2.51 -7.63 6.79
N VAL A 15 -2.60 -6.89 5.68
CA VAL A 15 -3.07 -5.49 5.64
C VAL A 15 -4.30 -5.35 4.74
N VAL A 16 -5.10 -4.32 5.01
CA VAL A 16 -6.27 -3.96 4.19
C VAL A 16 -5.92 -2.78 3.30
N ILE A 17 -6.25 -2.89 2.02
CA ILE A 17 -6.04 -1.83 1.03
C ILE A 17 -7.13 -0.78 1.18
N THR A 18 -6.71 0.42 1.57
CA THR A 18 -7.61 1.57 1.76
C THR A 18 -7.76 2.40 0.49
N GLU A 19 -6.71 2.45 -0.32
CA GLU A 19 -6.65 3.24 -1.55
C GLU A 19 -5.98 2.49 -2.69
N VAL A 20 -6.31 2.83 -3.93
CA VAL A 20 -5.68 2.28 -5.14
C VAL A 20 -5.32 3.42 -6.08
N TYR A 21 -4.05 3.48 -6.49
CA TYR A 21 -3.53 4.50 -7.38
C TYR A 21 -3.03 3.88 -8.68
N GLU A 22 -3.42 4.48 -9.81
CA GLU A 22 -2.82 4.16 -11.11
C GLU A 22 -1.56 4.97 -11.38
N ASP A 23 -1.43 6.13 -10.75
CA ASP A 23 -0.26 7.01 -10.88
C ASP A 23 0.55 6.98 -9.57
N PRO A 24 1.78 6.45 -9.59
CA PRO A 24 2.63 6.42 -8.40
C PRO A 24 2.93 7.82 -7.85
N CYS A 25 3.00 8.84 -8.71
CA CYS A 25 3.29 10.21 -8.27
C CYS A 25 2.24 10.73 -7.29
N LYS A 26 0.96 10.40 -7.52
CA LYS A 26 -0.14 10.79 -6.62
C LYS A 26 -0.02 10.08 -5.28
N ALA A 27 0.27 8.79 -5.27
CA ALA A 27 0.46 8.05 -4.02
C ALA A 27 1.61 8.64 -3.18
N PHE A 28 2.73 9.00 -3.82
CA PHE A 28 3.86 9.64 -3.16
C PHE A 28 3.53 11.03 -2.61
N GLN A 29 2.75 11.83 -3.36
CA GLN A 29 2.27 13.14 -2.90
C GLN A 29 1.35 13.01 -1.69
N GLU A 30 0.51 11.97 -1.65
CA GLU A 30 -0.34 11.68 -0.49
C GLU A 30 0.44 11.08 0.69
N GLY A 31 1.72 10.74 0.52
CA GLY A 31 2.60 10.30 1.60
C GLY A 31 2.73 8.79 1.74
N TYR A 32 2.27 8.00 0.77
CA TYR A 32 2.55 6.57 0.72
C TYR A 32 4.00 6.36 0.26
N LYS A 33 4.89 6.04 1.20
CA LYS A 33 6.35 5.94 0.95
C LYS A 33 6.96 4.69 1.57
N GLU A 34 6.30 4.08 2.53
CA GLU A 34 6.85 2.98 3.31
C GLU A 34 6.70 1.65 2.55
N PRO A 35 7.81 1.01 2.15
CA PRO A 35 7.73 -0.25 1.42
C PRO A 35 7.24 -1.37 2.34
N THR A 36 6.36 -2.21 1.81
CA THR A 36 5.83 -3.39 2.52
C THR A 36 6.49 -4.71 2.08
N HIS A 37 7.32 -4.66 1.02
CA HIS A 37 7.93 -5.81 0.34
C HIS A 37 6.91 -6.79 -0.27
N TYR A 38 5.75 -6.29 -0.68
CA TYR A 38 4.78 -7.09 -1.41
C TYR A 38 5.37 -7.52 -2.77
N ALA A 39 5.40 -8.84 -3.00
CA ALA A 39 5.98 -9.44 -4.21
C ALA A 39 5.05 -10.46 -4.90
N LYS A 40 3.80 -10.57 -4.45
CA LYS A 40 2.86 -11.58 -4.96
C LYS A 40 2.26 -11.21 -6.32
N ASP A 41 2.12 -9.92 -6.60
CA ASP A 41 1.61 -9.41 -7.88
C ASP A 41 2.65 -8.46 -8.49
N PRO A 42 3.16 -8.74 -9.70
CA PRO A 42 4.13 -7.86 -10.35
C PRO A 42 3.54 -6.52 -10.79
N GLU A 43 2.22 -6.43 -11.03
CA GLU A 43 1.55 -5.19 -11.50
C GLU A 43 1.35 -4.16 -10.39
N TYR A 44 1.41 -4.59 -9.11
CA TYR A 44 1.13 -3.73 -7.98
C TYR A 44 2.29 -3.70 -6.98
N GLU A 45 2.53 -2.52 -6.43
CA GLU A 45 3.33 -2.32 -5.23
C GLU A 45 2.43 -1.85 -4.09
N ILE A 46 2.65 -2.36 -2.88
CA ILE A 46 1.89 -1.95 -1.69
C ILE A 46 2.78 -1.05 -0.86
N LEU A 47 2.35 0.19 -0.67
CA LEU A 47 3.03 1.16 0.18
C LEU A 47 2.16 1.51 1.38
N GLY A 48 2.83 1.70 2.50
CA GLY A 48 2.25 2.23 3.73
C GLY A 48 2.38 3.75 3.79
N LYS A 49 1.52 4.37 4.59
CA LYS A 49 1.56 5.76 5.03
C LYS A 49 1.26 5.81 6.53
N ASN A 50 2.10 6.49 7.31
CA ASN A 50 1.80 6.75 8.73
C ASN A 50 0.63 7.76 8.86
N ILE A 51 -0.39 7.43 9.66
CA ILE A 51 -1.56 8.28 9.93
C ILE A 51 -1.74 8.61 11.42
N GLY A 52 -0.69 8.43 12.24
CA GLY A 52 -0.67 8.71 13.67
C GLY A 52 -0.06 7.58 14.49
N ASP A 53 -0.21 7.68 15.82
CA ASP A 53 0.41 6.75 16.76
C ASP A 53 -0.02 5.30 16.52
N ASN A 54 0.95 4.46 16.15
CA ASN A 54 0.76 3.05 15.83
C ASN A 54 -0.33 2.77 14.79
N ARG A 55 -0.58 3.72 13.87
CA ARG A 55 -1.57 3.58 12.80
C ARG A 55 -0.95 3.83 11.43
N MET A 56 -1.20 2.90 10.52
CA MET A 56 -0.79 3.02 9.12
C MET A 56 -1.96 2.74 8.20
N ALA A 57 -2.01 3.47 7.08
CA ALA A 57 -2.85 3.17 5.94
C ALA A 57 -2.01 2.49 4.87
N PHE A 58 -2.61 1.60 4.08
CA PHE A 58 -1.95 0.90 2.99
C PHE A 58 -2.70 1.14 1.69
N ALA A 59 -1.94 1.38 0.62
CA ALA A 59 -2.47 1.58 -0.72
C ALA A 59 -1.80 0.63 -1.70
N ALA A 60 -2.56 0.21 -2.71
CA ALA A 60 -2.04 -0.49 -3.87
C ALA A 60 -1.72 0.53 -4.97
N ILE A 61 -0.48 0.54 -5.44
CA ILE A 61 -0.02 1.41 -6.52
C ILE A 61 0.30 0.53 -7.72
N ARG A 62 -0.29 0.85 -8.87
CA ARG A 62 0.04 0.18 -10.13
C ARG A 62 1.46 0.57 -10.56
N LYS A 63 2.28 -0.40 -10.92
CA LYS A 63 3.62 -0.19 -11.49
C LYS A 63 3.55 0.29 -12.93
#